data_AF-A0A2G6JJT1-F1
#
_entry.id   AF-A0A2G6JJT1-F1
#
_cell.length_a   1.000
_cell.length_b   1.000
_cell.length_c   1.000
_cell.angle_alpha   90.00
_cell.angle_beta   90.00
_cell.angle_gamma   90.00
#
_symmetry.space_group_name_H-M   'P 1'
#
loop_
_entity.id
_entity.type
_entity.pdbx_description
1 polymer ?
#
loop_
_entity_poly.entity_id
_entity_poly.type
_entity_poly.pdbx_seq_one_letter_code
_entity_poly.pdbx_strand_id
1 'polypeptide(L)'
;MEASMVFIANRAEFDAYLDDPDLTLLLCFDGQGRGRPIHDLAERKLKEPWRVVLLMDDVSLLRKQERENWGADNDGYIVLGVNLKGQRVFVESGGLDALSLARGGPSILRIRQAFARGDQA
;
A
#
# COMPACT_ATOMS: atom_id res chain seq x y z
N MET A 1 4.51 20.04 10.79
CA MET A 1 4.34 19.34 9.50
C MET A 1 3.22 18.35 9.68
N GLU A 2 2.10 18.61 9.01
CA GLU A 2 0.91 17.76 9.06
C GLU A 2 1.23 16.37 8.47
N ALA A 3 0.56 15.33 8.97
CA ALA A 3 0.60 14.02 8.34
C ALA A 3 0.00 14.19 6.93
N SER A 4 0.78 13.88 5.89
CA SER A 4 0.27 13.91 4.53
C SER A 4 -0.59 12.65 4.38
N MET A 5 -1.90 12.80 4.52
CA MET A 5 -2.83 11.71 4.23
C MET A 5 -2.76 11.46 2.72
N VAL A 6 -2.10 10.38 2.30
CA VAL A 6 -1.99 10.05 0.88
C VAL A 6 -3.19 9.21 0.47
N PHE A 7 -4.25 9.94 0.16
CA PHE A 7 -5.44 9.40 -0.47
C PHE A 7 -5.31 9.50 -1.98
N ILE A 8 -5.50 8.39 -2.69
CA ILE A 8 -5.44 8.36 -4.14
C ILE A 8 -6.86 8.51 -4.69
N ALA A 9 -7.16 9.68 -5.24
CA ALA A 9 -8.48 9.99 -5.78
C ALA A 9 -8.59 9.67 -7.28
N ASN A 10 -7.46 9.59 -7.98
CA ASN A 10 -7.44 9.38 -9.43
C ASN A 10 -6.20 8.63 -9.91
N ARG A 11 -6.26 8.20 -11.17
CA ARG A 11 -5.20 7.42 -11.80
C ARG A 11 -3.89 8.19 -11.98
N ALA A 12 -3.95 9.47 -12.32
CA ALA A 12 -2.76 10.25 -12.61
C ALA A 12 -1.89 10.44 -11.35
N GLU A 13 -2.53 10.67 -10.20
CA GLU A 13 -1.86 10.68 -8.89
C GLU A 13 -1.21 9.33 -8.59
N PHE A 14 -1.92 8.23 -8.82
CA PHE A 14 -1.38 6.90 -8.59
C PHE A 14 -0.17 6.60 -9.49
N ASP A 15 -0.25 6.96 -10.78
CA ASP A 15 0.84 6.77 -11.73
C ASP A 15 2.12 7.52 -11.30
N ALA A 16 1.99 8.72 -10.69
CA ALA A 16 3.14 9.44 -10.16
C ALA A 16 3.89 8.68 -9.04
N TYR A 17 3.17 7.97 -8.18
CA TYR A 17 3.80 7.10 -7.16
C TYR A 17 4.39 5.83 -7.77
N LEU A 18 3.75 5.27 -8.80
CA LEU A 18 4.26 4.08 -9.49
C LEU A 18 5.58 4.36 -10.22
N ASP A 19 5.70 5.55 -10.82
CA ASP A 19 6.84 5.99 -11.60
C ASP A 19 8.05 6.42 -10.73
N ASP A 20 7.85 6.64 -9.43
CA ASP A 20 8.95 6.95 -8.51
C ASP A 20 9.74 5.67 -8.15
N PRO A 21 11.01 5.55 -8.58
CA PRO A 21 11.82 4.35 -8.36
C PRO A 21 12.38 4.24 -6.94
N ASP A 22 12.25 5.29 -6.11
CA ASP A 22 12.79 5.31 -4.76
C ASP A 22 11.74 4.89 -3.72
N LEU A 23 10.48 4.69 -4.12
CA LEU A 23 9.39 4.40 -3.20
C LEU A 23 9.07 2.91 -3.11
N THR A 24 9.02 2.38 -1.89
CA THR A 24 8.24 1.20 -1.54
C THR A 24 6.81 1.61 -1.21
N LEU A 25 5.84 1.01 -1.89
CA LEU A 25 4.42 1.33 -1.74
C LEU A 25 3.67 0.22 -1.01
N LEU A 26 2.84 0.61 -0.06
CA LEU A 26 1.80 -0.24 0.51
C LEU A 26 0.45 0.34 0.12
N LEU A 27 -0.27 -0.33 -0.78
CA LEU A 27 -1.63 0.03 -1.17
C LEU A 27 -2.59 -0.61 -0.18
N CYS A 28 -3.53 0.17 0.37
CA CYS A 28 -4.64 -0.31 1.18
C CYS A 28 -5.94 0.06 0.47
N PHE A 29 -6.79 -0.93 0.19
CA PHE A 29 -8.09 -0.71 -0.44
C PHE A 29 -9.16 -0.50 0.63
N ASP A 30 -9.92 0.59 0.52
CA ASP A 30 -10.86 1.03 1.53
C ASP A 30 -12.33 0.85 1.12
N GLY A 31 -12.64 -0.18 0.34
CA GLY A 31 -14.01 -0.43 -0.13
C GLY A 31 -15.06 -0.59 0.99
N GLN A 32 -14.63 -0.72 2.25
CA GLN A 32 -15.49 -0.81 3.44
C GLN A 32 -14.96 -0.03 4.67
N GLY A 33 -14.03 0.91 4.51
CA GLY A 33 -13.48 1.68 5.64
C GLY A 33 -12.44 0.93 6.50
N ARG A 34 -11.99 -0.24 6.05
CA ARG A 34 -11.04 -1.11 6.78
C ARG A 34 -9.57 -0.79 6.51
N GLY A 35 -9.26 -0.12 5.40
CA GLY A 35 -7.89 0.26 5.05
C GLY A 35 -7.41 1.47 5.85
N ARG A 36 -8.33 2.39 6.17
CA ARG A 36 -8.01 3.66 6.84
C ARG A 36 -7.26 3.52 8.17
N PRO A 37 -7.63 2.62 9.12
CA PRO A 37 -6.87 2.46 10.36
C PRO A 37 -5.43 1.99 10.14
N ILE A 38 -5.18 1.18 9.11
CA ILE A 38 -3.84 0.68 8.74
C ILE A 38 -3.00 1.84 8.19
N HIS A 39 -3.56 2.61 7.24
CA HIS A 39 -2.96 3.83 6.72
C HIS A 39 -2.59 4.80 7.85
N ASP A 40 -3.55 5.15 8.71
CA ASP A 40 -3.34 6.13 9.78
C ASP A 40 -2.29 5.67 10.80
N LEU A 41 -2.22 4.36 11.08
CA LEU A 41 -1.19 3.83 11.97
C LEU A 41 0.20 3.93 11.33
N ALA A 42 0.31 3.54 10.06
CA ALA A 42 1.57 3.53 9.32
C ALA A 42 2.14 4.95 9.19
N GLU A 43 1.34 5.91 8.71
CA GLU A 43 1.76 7.31 8.56
C GLU A 43 2.22 7.92 9.88
N ARG A 44 1.60 7.56 11.00
CA ARG A 44 1.97 8.08 12.32
C ARG A 44 3.24 7.45 12.89
N LYS A 45 3.58 6.22 12.51
CA LYS A 45 4.57 5.40 13.23
C LYS A 45 5.72 4.88 12.39
N LEU A 46 5.60 4.88 11.07
CA LEU A 46 6.55 4.27 10.13
C LEU A 46 6.92 5.23 8.99
N LYS A 47 6.72 6.54 9.18
CA LYS A 47 6.98 7.57 8.18
C LYS A 47 8.47 7.65 7.84
N GLU A 48 8.81 7.18 6.64
CA GLU A 48 10.14 7.29 6.05
C GLU A 48 10.00 7.90 4.64
N PRO A 49 10.98 8.67 4.14
CA PRO A 49 10.89 9.30 2.82
C PRO A 49 10.64 8.32 1.65
N TRP A 50 11.09 7.07 1.78
CA TRP A 50 11.02 6.03 0.74
C TRP A 50 9.91 5.00 0.98
N ARG A 51 9.06 5.16 2.01
CA ARG A 51 7.96 4.25 2.30
C ARG A 51 6.66 5.03 2.35
N VAL A 52 5.74 4.71 1.46
CA VAL A 52 4.47 5.41 1.35
C VAL A 52 3.33 4.42 1.47
N VAL A 53 2.37 4.73 2.36
CA VAL A 53 1.07 4.04 2.35
C VAL A 53 0.09 4.83 1.52
N LEU A 54 -0.52 4.18 0.53
CA LEU A 54 -1.56 4.76 -0.31
C LEU A 54 -2.91 4.17 0.11
N LEU A 55 -3.86 5.04 0.46
CA LEU A 55 -5.24 4.64 0.69
C LEU A 55 -6.05 4.83 -0.60
N MET A 56 -6.73 3.79 -1.06
CA MET A 56 -7.54 3.77 -2.28
C MET A 56 -8.96 3.30 -1.98
N ASP A 57 -9.96 4.15 -2.17
CA ASP A 57 -11.37 3.76 -1.96
C ASP A 57 -11.94 2.90 -3.09
N ASP A 58 -11.32 2.94 -4.27
CA ASP A 58 -11.82 2.26 -5.47
C ASP A 58 -10.70 1.53 -6.21
N VAL A 59 -10.78 0.19 -6.22
CA VAL A 59 -9.86 -0.67 -6.99
C VAL A 59 -9.99 -0.45 -8.51
N SER A 60 -11.06 0.18 -8.99
CA SER A 60 -11.26 0.48 -10.41
C SER A 60 -10.22 1.47 -10.97
N LEU A 61 -9.52 2.20 -10.10
CA LEU A 61 -8.36 3.02 -10.46
C LEU A 61 -7.19 2.19 -11.00
N LEU A 62 -7.15 0.90 -10.68
CA LEU A 62 -6.18 -0.03 -11.25
C LEU A 62 -6.62 -0.48 -12.64
N ARG A 63 -5.67 -0.52 -13.57
CA ARG A 63 -5.89 -1.13 -14.90
C ARG A 63 -6.24 -2.60 -14.70
N LYS A 64 -7.01 -3.16 -15.63
CA LYS A 64 -7.39 -4.58 -15.62
C LYS A 64 -6.18 -5.50 -15.40
N GLN A 65 -5.09 -5.26 -16.14
CA GLN A 65 -3.87 -6.04 -16.04
C GLN A 65 -3.19 -5.95 -14.67
N GLU A 66 -3.23 -4.78 -14.01
CA GLU A 66 -2.64 -4.61 -12.68
C GLU A 66 -3.46 -5.35 -11.63
N ARG A 67 -4.79 -5.29 -11.71
CA ARG A 67 -5.66 -6.06 -10.82
C ARG A 67 -5.43 -7.55 -10.93
N GLU A 68 -5.31 -8.04 -12.17
CA GLU A 68 -5.03 -9.46 -12.45
C GLU A 68 -3.62 -9.86 -11.98
N ASN A 69 -2.60 -9.04 -12.25
CA ASN A 69 -1.21 -9.33 -11.89
C ASN A 69 -0.97 -9.25 -10.39
N TRP A 70 -1.60 -8.31 -9.70
CA TRP A 70 -1.36 -8.04 -8.28
C TRP A 70 -2.40 -8.72 -7.37
N GLY A 71 -3.45 -9.32 -7.96
CA GLY A 71 -4.56 -9.91 -7.21
C GLY A 71 -5.32 -8.87 -6.39
N ALA A 72 -5.56 -7.68 -6.95
CA ALA A 72 -6.20 -6.58 -6.24
C ALA A 72 -7.69 -6.85 -6.02
N ASP A 73 -8.12 -6.74 -4.76
CA ASP A 73 -9.52 -6.79 -4.35
C ASP A 73 -9.92 -5.52 -3.56
N ASN A 74 -11.22 -5.34 -3.31
CA ASN A 74 -11.74 -4.17 -2.60
C ASN A 74 -11.50 -4.20 -1.07
N ASP A 75 -10.79 -5.21 -0.56
CA ASP A 75 -10.63 -5.46 0.87
C ASP A 75 -9.26 -6.05 1.22
N GLY A 76 -8.26 -5.52 0.54
CA GLY A 76 -6.92 -6.08 0.57
C GLY A 76 -5.85 -5.02 0.68
N TYR A 77 -4.63 -5.52 0.68
CA TYR A 77 -3.44 -4.73 0.52
C TYR A 77 -2.58 -5.30 -0.60
N ILE A 78 -1.76 -4.43 -1.17
CA ILE A 78 -0.70 -4.80 -2.11
C ILE A 78 0.58 -4.14 -1.65
N VAL A 79 1.69 -4.87 -1.72
CA VAL A 79 3.03 -4.31 -1.58
C VAL A 79 3.69 -4.26 -2.95
N LEU A 80 4.16 -3.08 -3.31
CA LEU A 80 4.98 -2.88 -4.49
C LEU A 80 6.37 -2.40 -4.06
N GLY A 81 7.40 -3.13 -4.49
CA GLY A 81 8.80 -2.75 -4.31
C GLY A 81 9.40 -2.21 -5.61
N VAL A 82 10.71 -2.01 -5.59
CA VAL A 82 11.50 -1.66 -6.77
C VAL A 82 12.72 -2.56 -6.82
N ASN A 83 12.93 -3.25 -7.94
CA ASN A 83 14.06 -4.16 -8.10
C ASN A 83 15.38 -3.41 -8.35
N LEU A 84 16.51 -4.14 -8.38
CA LEU A 84 17.86 -3.58 -8.65
C LEU A 84 18.00 -2.84 -10.00
N LYS A 85 17.05 -2.98 -10.92
CA LYS A 85 17.01 -2.27 -12.21
C LYS A 85 16.18 -0.99 -12.14
N GLY A 86 15.69 -0.61 -10.96
CA GLY A 86 14.80 0.55 -10.79
C GLY A 86 13.38 0.30 -11.30
N GLN A 87 12.95 -0.97 -11.44
CA GLN A 87 11.62 -1.30 -11.97
C GLN A 87 10.66 -1.65 -10.85
N ARG A 88 9.46 -1.06 -10.91
CA ARG A 88 8.32 -1.39 -10.05
C ARG A 88 7.98 -2.89 -10.17
N VAL A 89 7.91 -3.58 -9.03
CA VAL A 89 7.57 -5.00 -8.97
C VAL A 89 6.49 -5.28 -7.93
N PHE A 90 5.61 -6.21 -8.26
CA PHE A 90 4.67 -6.78 -7.31
C PHE A 90 5.39 -7.72 -6.36
N VAL A 91 5.18 -7.55 -5.06
CA VAL A 91 5.84 -8.35 -4.02
C VAL A 91 4.85 -9.29 -3.36
N GLU A 92 3.74 -8.76 -2.87
CA GLU A 92 2.70 -9.56 -2.24
C GLU A 92 1.34 -8.84 -2.25
N SER A 93 0.28 -9.62 -2.04
CA SER A 93 -1.05 -9.14 -1.71
C SER A 93 -1.73 -10.06 -0.71
N GLY A 94 -2.79 -9.56 -0.09
CA GLY A 94 -3.66 -10.34 0.78
C GLY A 94 -4.76 -9.49 1.41
N GLY A 95 -5.61 -10.11 2.23
CA GLY A 95 -6.65 -9.37 2.95
C GLY A 95 -6.08 -8.46 4.05
N LEU A 96 -6.81 -7.40 4.40
CA LEU A 96 -6.41 -6.44 5.44
C LEU A 96 -6.24 -7.07 6.84
N ASP A 97 -6.84 -8.23 7.09
CA ASP A 97 -6.65 -9.01 8.33
C ASP A 97 -5.19 -9.44 8.53
N ALA A 98 -4.44 -9.64 7.44
CA ALA A 98 -3.02 -9.94 7.49
C ALA A 98 -2.18 -8.77 8.03
N LEU A 99 -2.71 -7.55 8.00
CA LEU A 99 -2.08 -6.35 8.58
C LEU A 99 -2.68 -5.98 9.94
N SER A 100 -3.68 -6.73 10.41
CA SER A 100 -4.39 -6.47 11.66
C SER A 100 -3.93 -7.38 12.80
N LEU A 101 -4.31 -7.06 14.03
CA LEU A 101 -4.17 -7.91 15.20
C LEU A 101 -5.31 -8.93 15.24
N ALA A 102 -5.10 -10.07 15.92
CA ALA A 102 -6.13 -11.11 16.07
C ALA A 102 -7.41 -10.61 16.77
N ARG A 103 -7.32 -9.54 17.56
CA ARG A 103 -8.45 -8.92 18.29
C ARG A 103 -9.14 -7.78 17.52
N GLY A 104 -8.79 -7.58 16.25
CA GLY A 104 -9.18 -6.41 15.48
C GLY A 104 -8.26 -5.21 15.72
N GLY A 105 -8.09 -4.39 14.69
CA GLY A 105 -7.23 -3.19 14.68
C GLY A 105 -5.86 -3.41 14.05
N PRO A 106 -5.20 -2.35 13.56
CA PRO A 106 -3.97 -2.44 12.79
C PRO A 106 -2.77 -2.91 13.62
N SER A 107 -1.87 -3.70 13.01
CA SER A 107 -0.66 -4.23 13.63
C SER A 107 0.58 -3.58 13.04
N ILE A 108 1.22 -2.68 13.80
CA ILE A 108 2.46 -2.00 13.37
C ILE A 108 3.56 -2.98 12.95
N LEU A 109 3.67 -4.12 13.64
CA LEU A 109 4.69 -5.12 13.34
C LEU A 109 4.45 -5.75 11.97
N ARG A 110 3.19 -6.10 11.66
CA ARG A 110 2.83 -6.73 10.38
C ARG A 110 2.94 -5.74 9.21
N ILE A 111 2.55 -4.48 9.43
CA ILE A 111 2.74 -3.40 8.45
C ILE A 111 4.22 -3.16 8.17
N ARG A 112 5.07 -3.12 9.20
CA ARG A 112 6.53 -2.99 9.03
C ARG A 112 7.12 -4.18 8.26
N GLN A 113 6.61 -5.39 8.48
CA GLN A 113 7.03 -6.58 7.74
C GLN A 113 6.64 -6.50 6.25
N ALA A 114 5.45 -5.99 5.95
CA ALA A 114 5.02 -5.75 4.57
C ALA A 114 5.97 -4.78 3.85
N PHE A 115 6.29 -3.64 4.48
CA PHE A 115 7.31 -2.72 3.95
C PHE A 115 8.69 -3.36 3.81
N ALA A 116 9.14 -4.14 4.80
CA ALA A 116 10.44 -4.81 4.72
C ALA A 116 10.53 -5.81 3.55
N ARG A 117 9.42 -6.46 3.18
CA ARG A 117 9.36 -7.30 1.97
C ARG A 117 9.43 -6.46 0.69
N GLY A 118 8.73 -5.33 0.68
CA GLY A 118 8.81 -4.35 -0.41
C GLY A 118 10.23 -3.83 -0.66
N ASP A 119 10.98 -3.55 0.41
CA ASP A 119 12.36 -3.06 0.33
C ASP A 119 13.37 -4.12 -0.15
N GLN A 120 12.98 -5.41 -0.20
CA GLN A 120 13.83 -6.53 -0.59
C GLN A 120 13.61 -7.00 -2.05
N ALA A 121 12.80 -6.27 -2.81
CA ALA A 121 12.30 -6.69 -4.12
C ALA A 121 13.32 -6.60 -5.27
#